data_AF-A0A2D9GA50-F1
#
_entry.id   AF-A0A2D9GA50-F1
#
_cell.length_a   1.000
_cell.length_b   1.000
_cell.length_c   1.000
_cell.angle_alpha   90.00
_cell.angle_beta   90.00
_cell.angle_gamma   90.00
#
_symmetry.space_group_name_H-M   'P 1'
#
loop_
_entity.id
_entity.type
_entity.pdbx_description
1 polymer ?
#
loop_
_entity_poly.entity_id
_entity_poly.type
_entity_poly.pdbx_seq_one_letter_code
_entity_poly.pdbx_strand_id
1 'polypeptide(L)'
;MSIFIDEKVKENFLHYWFGLGAPIVVGFGITLFSFIFLIGFEEFFLNEDFFIILNIIVIFANLGHLVIWPLFAWWLKSHANTIEKEGIENGARISLKLYLVWIVFIVLPSMWFAINFNGIV
;
A
#
# COMPACT_ATOMS: atom_id res chain seq x y z
N MET A 1 -7.43 40.88 3.96
CA MET A 1 -7.78 40.09 2.76
C MET A 1 -8.06 38.69 3.26
N SER A 2 -9.34 38.36 3.50
CA SER A 2 -9.72 37.06 4.05
C SER A 2 -9.55 36.00 2.98
N ILE A 3 -8.68 35.03 3.24
CA ILE A 3 -8.46 33.84 2.40
C ILE A 3 -9.68 32.94 2.60
N PHE A 4 -10.81 33.30 2.00
CA PHE A 4 -11.94 32.39 1.85
C PHE A 4 -11.54 31.37 0.77
N ILE A 5 -10.95 30.27 1.20
CA ILE A 5 -10.82 29.08 0.36
C ILE A 5 -12.26 28.66 0.04
N ASP A 6 -12.61 28.68 -1.24
CA ASP A 6 -13.86 28.13 -1.74
C ASP A 6 -14.02 26.70 -1.21
N GLU A 7 -15.12 26.43 -0.50
CA GLU A 7 -15.40 25.15 0.13
C GLU A 7 -15.31 23.99 -0.88
N LYS A 8 -15.64 24.26 -2.15
CA LYS A 8 -15.53 23.29 -3.25
C LYS A 8 -14.07 22.89 -3.54
N VAL A 9 -13.15 23.86 -3.49
CA VAL A 9 -11.71 23.60 -3.70
C VAL A 9 -11.15 22.79 -2.55
N LYS A 10 -11.56 23.11 -1.32
CA LYS A 10 -11.18 22.35 -0.13
C LYS A 10 -11.69 20.91 -0.17
N GLU A 11 -12.95 20.70 -0.54
CA GLU A 11 -13.56 19.37 -0.67
C GLU A 11 -12.83 18.54 -1.73
N ASN A 12 -12.57 19.11 -2.91
CA ASN A 12 -11.85 18.40 -3.98
C ASN A 12 -10.41 18.03 -3.58
N PHE A 13 -9.73 18.91 -2.86
CA PHE A 13 -8.38 18.63 -2.34
C PHE A 13 -8.39 17.48 -1.33
N LEU A 14 -9.35 17.46 -0.40
CA LEU A 14 -9.52 16.36 0.55
C LEU A 14 -9.81 15.03 -0.16
N HIS A 15 -10.69 15.04 -1.14
CA HIS A 15 -11.00 13.86 -1.96
C HIS A 15 -9.80 13.35 -2.74
N TYR A 16 -8.98 14.26 -3.28
CA TYR A 16 -7.71 13.90 -3.92
C TYR A 16 -6.78 13.19 -2.95
N TRP A 17 -6.54 13.75 -1.77
CA TRP A 17 -5.68 13.12 -0.77
C TRP A 17 -6.24 11.81 -0.24
N PHE A 18 -7.56 11.69 -0.15
CA PHE A 18 -8.19 10.42 0.19
C PHE A 18 -7.93 9.35 -0.87
N GLY A 19 -8.20 9.66 -2.15
CA GLY A 19 -7.95 8.75 -3.26
C GLY A 19 -6.48 8.36 -3.42
N LEU A 20 -5.57 9.30 -3.12
CA LEU A 20 -4.13 9.08 -3.17
C LEU A 20 -3.62 8.27 -1.96
N GLY A 21 -3.89 8.77 -0.76
CA GLY A 21 -3.27 8.35 0.48
C GLY A 21 -3.91 7.11 1.09
N ALA A 22 -5.23 6.93 0.99
CA ALA A 22 -5.88 5.77 1.60
C ALA A 22 -5.32 4.43 1.06
N PRO A 23 -5.09 4.25 -0.26
CA PRO A 23 -4.44 3.04 -0.78
C PRO A 23 -3.03 2.80 -0.23
N ILE A 24 -2.23 3.86 -0.13
CA ILE A 24 -0.85 3.80 0.37
C ILE A 24 -0.86 3.39 1.84
N VAL A 25 -1.66 4.07 2.65
CA VAL A 25 -1.75 3.84 4.10
C VAL A 25 -2.29 2.45 4.40
N VAL A 26 -3.31 1.98 3.67
CA VAL A 26 -3.83 0.63 3.86
C VAL A 26 -2.81 -0.43 3.45
N GLY A 27 -2.19 -0.29 2.27
CA GLY A 27 -1.23 -1.26 1.77
C GLY A 27 0.00 -1.37 2.67
N PHE A 28 0.69 -0.26 2.93
CA PHE A 28 1.83 -0.24 3.85
C PHE A 28 1.44 -0.48 5.30
N GLY A 29 0.24 -0.06 5.71
CA GLY A 29 -0.27 -0.30 7.06
C GLY A 29 -0.39 -1.79 7.35
N ILE A 30 -0.88 -2.59 6.40
CA ILE A 30 -0.93 -4.05 6.52
C ILE A 30 0.49 -4.62 6.61
N THR A 31 1.38 -4.19 5.72
CA THR A 31 2.79 -4.62 5.74
C THR A 31 3.47 -4.31 7.08
N LEU A 32 3.34 -3.07 7.57
CA LEU A 32 3.93 -2.61 8.83
C LEU A 32 3.32 -3.34 10.02
N PHE A 33 2.00 -3.52 10.04
CA PHE A 33 1.32 -4.26 11.09
C PHE A 33 1.80 -5.70 11.16
N SER A 34 1.95 -6.38 10.02
CA SER A 34 2.52 -7.72 9.97
C SER A 34 3.95 -7.76 10.49
N PHE A 35 4.79 -6.78 10.17
CA PHE A 35 6.15 -6.72 10.72
C PHE A 35 6.19 -6.49 12.23
N ILE A 36 5.36 -5.58 12.75
CA ILE A 36 5.23 -5.36 14.21
C ILE A 36 4.84 -6.67 14.90
N PHE A 37 3.93 -7.43 14.30
CA PHE A 37 3.50 -8.71 14.83
C PHE A 37 4.64 -9.76 14.78
N LEU A 38 5.40 -9.82 13.68
CA LEU A 38 6.55 -10.72 13.57
C LEU A 38 7.63 -10.42 14.62
N ILE A 39 7.96 -9.15 14.82
CA ILE A 39 8.97 -8.72 15.78
C ILE A 39 8.47 -8.93 17.23
N GLY A 40 7.21 -8.59 17.50
CA GLY A 40 6.63 -8.67 18.85
C GLY A 40 6.45 -10.10 19.36
N PHE A 41 6.42 -11.10 18.47
CA PHE A 41 6.22 -12.51 18.79
C PHE A 41 7.33 -13.40 18.25
N GLU A 42 8.53 -12.85 18.02
CA GLU A 42 9.67 -13.57 17.42
C GLU A 42 9.97 -14.89 18.14
N GLU A 43 10.06 -14.86 19.48
CA GLU A 43 10.33 -16.06 20.30
C GLU A 43 9.29 -17.17 20.11
N PHE A 44 8.04 -16.82 19.81
CA PHE A 44 6.96 -17.77 19.59
C PHE A 44 7.06 -18.45 18.21
N PHE A 45 7.57 -17.73 17.21
CA PHE A 45 7.72 -18.25 15.84
C PHE A 45 8.99 -19.06 15.60
N LEU A 46 9.92 -19.09 16.55
CA LEU A 46 11.09 -19.97 16.51
C LEU A 46 10.75 -21.44 16.80
N ASN A 47 9.55 -21.71 17.33
CA ASN A 47 9.06 -23.07 17.49
C ASN A 47 8.45 -23.58 16.17
N GLU A 48 8.89 -24.76 15.72
CA GLU A 48 8.44 -25.41 14.48
C GLU A 48 6.91 -25.60 14.41
N ASP A 49 6.24 -25.73 15.56
CA ASP A 49 4.79 -25.84 15.65
C ASP A 49 4.05 -24.63 15.03
N PHE A 50 4.70 -23.46 14.98
CA PHE A 50 4.14 -22.22 14.47
C PHE A 50 4.62 -21.83 13.07
N PHE A 51 5.37 -22.71 12.39
CA PHE A 51 5.93 -22.44 11.06
C PHE A 51 4.86 -22.05 10.04
N ILE A 52 3.69 -22.69 10.04
CA ILE A 52 2.58 -22.35 9.13
C ILE A 52 2.09 -20.92 9.38
N ILE A 53 1.92 -20.55 10.65
CA ILE A 53 1.42 -19.22 11.03
C ILE A 53 2.44 -18.14 10.65
N LEU A 54 3.73 -18.39 10.88
CA LEU A 54 4.82 -17.53 10.44
C LEU A 54 4.75 -17.25 8.93
N ASN A 55 4.61 -18.30 8.12
CA ASN A 55 4.49 -18.16 6.65
C ASN A 55 3.28 -17.33 6.24
N ILE A 56 2.13 -17.53 6.89
CA ILE A 56 0.92 -16.73 6.62
C ILE A 56 1.22 -15.24 6.89
N ILE A 57 1.84 -14.91 8.03
CA ILE A 57 2.13 -13.51 8.37
C ILE A 57 3.13 -12.89 7.40
N VAL A 58 4.16 -13.63 6.98
CA VAL A 58 5.12 -13.19 5.96
C VAL A 58 4.42 -12.93 4.62
N ILE A 59 3.47 -13.78 4.23
CA ILE A 59 2.65 -13.55 3.03
C ILE A 59 1.85 -12.25 3.20
N PHE A 60 1.17 -12.03 4.32
CA PHE A 60 0.44 -10.79 4.59
C PHE A 60 1.35 -9.56 4.56
N ALA A 61 2.57 -9.66 5.09
CA ALA A 61 3.56 -8.59 5.08
C ALA A 61 3.87 -8.14 3.63
N ASN A 62 3.95 -9.09 2.70
CA ASN A 62 4.20 -8.80 1.29
C ASN A 62 2.93 -8.37 0.53
N LEU A 63 1.79 -9.00 0.80
CA LEU A 63 0.53 -8.73 0.11
C LEU A 63 0.04 -7.29 0.31
N GLY A 64 0.29 -6.68 1.47
CA GLY A 64 -0.16 -5.31 1.77
C GLY A 64 0.22 -4.31 0.67
N HIS A 65 1.52 -4.05 0.53
CA HIS A 65 2.00 -3.06 -0.43
C HIS A 65 2.06 -3.57 -1.88
N LEU A 66 2.20 -4.89 -2.12
CA LEU A 66 2.29 -5.44 -3.49
C LEU A 66 0.93 -5.68 -4.14
N VAL A 67 -0.09 -6.02 -3.37
CA VAL A 67 -1.38 -6.46 -3.91
C VAL A 67 -2.52 -5.57 -3.42
N ILE A 68 -2.60 -5.34 -2.11
CA ILE A 68 -3.73 -4.60 -1.53
C ILE A 68 -3.69 -3.12 -1.94
N TRP A 69 -2.51 -2.50 -1.95
CA TRP A 69 -2.35 -1.11 -2.41
C TRP A 69 -2.88 -0.91 -3.84
N PRO A 70 -2.37 -1.58 -4.89
CA PRO A 70 -2.84 -1.32 -6.26
C PRO A 70 -4.30 -1.72 -6.46
N LEU A 71 -4.78 -2.80 -5.82
CA LEU A 71 -6.18 -3.20 -5.91
C LEU A 71 -7.11 -2.17 -5.27
N PHE A 72 -6.75 -1.64 -4.09
CA PHE A 72 -7.58 -0.65 -3.41
C PHE A 72 -7.57 0.69 -4.16
N ALA A 73 -6.43 1.11 -4.71
CA ALA A 73 -6.35 2.27 -5.59
C ALA A 73 -7.19 2.08 -6.86
N TRP A 74 -7.12 0.91 -7.49
CA TRP A 74 -7.94 0.58 -8.66
C TRP A 74 -9.44 0.61 -8.35
N TRP A 75 -9.84 0.04 -7.21
CA TRP A 75 -11.22 0.05 -6.74
C TRP A 75 -11.70 1.48 -6.49
N LEU A 76 -10.92 2.31 -5.78
CA LEU A 76 -11.26 3.72 -5.56
C LEU A 76 -11.41 4.49 -6.87
N LYS A 77 -10.49 4.29 -7.82
CA LYS A 77 -10.58 4.90 -9.15
C LYS A 77 -11.87 4.50 -9.86
N SER A 78 -12.19 3.20 -9.87
CA SER A 78 -13.38 2.67 -10.55
C SER A 78 -14.66 3.18 -9.90
N HIS A 79 -14.72 3.18 -8.57
CA HIS A 79 -15.86 3.68 -7.82
C HIS A 79 -16.05 5.19 -7.98
N ALA A 80 -14.97 5.97 -7.91
CA ALA A 80 -14.98 7.42 -8.10
C ALA A 80 -15.53 7.83 -9.47
N ASN A 81 -15.19 7.07 -10.52
CA ASN A 81 -15.73 7.27 -11.85
C ASN A 81 -17.25 7.03 -11.90
N THR A 82 -17.77 6.06 -11.16
CA THR A 82 -19.22 5.78 -11.08
C THR A 82 -19.99 6.87 -10.34
N ILE A 83 -19.39 7.51 -9.34
CA ILE A 83 -20.03 8.57 -8.53
C ILE A 83 -19.63 9.99 -8.96
N GLU A 84 -18.95 10.13 -10.11
CA GLU A 84 -18.49 11.40 -10.70
C GLU A 84 -17.66 12.27 -9.73
N LYS A 85 -16.86 11.64 -8.85
CA LYS A 85 -15.97 12.33 -7.91
C LYS A 85 -14.55 12.41 -8.47
N GLU A 86 -14.32 13.35 -9.38
CA GLU A 86 -13.03 13.56 -10.07
C GLU A 86 -11.83 13.69 -9.13
N GLY A 87 -12.00 14.34 -7.96
CA GLY A 87 -10.94 14.47 -6.95
C GLY A 87 -10.39 13.11 -6.52
N ILE A 88 -11.27 12.18 -6.14
CA ILE A 88 -10.89 10.82 -5.71
C ILE A 88 -10.26 10.05 -6.88
N GLU A 89 -10.84 10.16 -8.08
CA GLU A 89 -10.33 9.45 -9.25
C GLU A 89 -8.90 9.89 -9.59
N ASN A 90 -8.63 11.20 -9.58
CA ASN A 90 -7.32 11.76 -9.84
C ASN A 90 -6.31 11.32 -8.77
N GLY A 91 -6.69 11.38 -7.49
CA GLY A 91 -5.86 10.90 -6.39
C GLY A 91 -5.49 9.42 -6.55
N ALA A 92 -6.48 8.57 -6.81
CA ALA A 92 -6.29 7.12 -7.01
C ALA A 92 -5.41 6.81 -8.24
N ARG A 93 -5.55 7.57 -9.32
CA ARG A 93 -4.70 7.46 -10.51
C ARG A 93 -3.24 7.81 -10.19
N ILE A 94 -2.98 8.85 -9.40
CA ILE A 94 -1.62 9.17 -8.95
C ILE A 94 -1.10 8.10 -8.00
N SER A 95 -1.94 7.53 -7.12
CA SER A 95 -1.57 6.40 -6.26
C SER A 95 -1.08 5.21 -7.07
N LEU A 96 -1.77 4.84 -8.15
CA LEU A 96 -1.35 3.76 -9.06
C LEU A 96 -0.02 4.08 -9.77
N LYS A 97 0.20 5.33 -10.18
CA LYS A 97 1.50 5.73 -10.76
C LYS A 97 2.64 5.61 -9.75
N LEU A 98 2.40 6.04 -8.51
CA LEU A 98 3.38 5.88 -7.42
C LEU A 98 3.66 4.42 -7.10
N TYR A 99 2.64 3.57 -7.16
CA TYR A 99 2.83 2.12 -7.04
C TYR A 99 3.76 1.59 -8.15
N LEU A 100 3.61 2.01 -9.40
CA LEU A 100 4.53 1.60 -10.47
C LEU A 100 5.97 2.06 -10.21
N VAL A 101 6.15 3.30 -9.74
CA VAL A 101 7.46 3.81 -9.31
C VAL A 101 8.03 2.95 -8.19
N TRP A 102 7.23 2.62 -7.17
CA TRP A 102 7.63 1.74 -6.08
C TRP A 102 8.09 0.36 -6.58
N ILE A 103 7.35 -0.26 -7.51
CA ILE A 103 7.74 -1.55 -8.09
C ILE A 103 9.08 -1.45 -8.82
N VAL A 104 9.22 -0.46 -9.70
CA VAL A 104 10.41 -0.33 -10.56
C VAL A 104 11.66 0.01 -9.77
N PHE A 105 11.56 0.92 -8.80
CA PHE A 105 12.74 1.44 -8.12
C PHE A 105 13.07 0.72 -6.81
N ILE A 106 12.12 0.01 -6.20
CA ILE A 106 12.34 -0.64 -4.91
C ILE A 106 12.18 -2.15 -5.02
N VAL A 107 11.04 -2.64 -5.51
CA VAL A 107 10.74 -4.09 -5.50
C VAL A 107 11.63 -4.85 -6.48
N LEU A 108 11.71 -4.43 -7.74
CA LEU A 108 12.51 -5.14 -8.75
C LEU A 108 14.01 -5.17 -8.40
N PRO A 109 14.66 -4.07 -7.97
CA PRO A 109 16.05 -4.12 -7.55
C PRO A 109 16.26 -4.99 -6.30
N SER A 110 15.34 -4.95 -5.34
CA SER A 110 15.41 -5.79 -4.14
C SER A 110 15.31 -7.28 -4.48
N MET A 111 14.39 -7.63 -5.38
CA MET A 111 14.24 -9.00 -5.87
C MET A 111 15.47 -9.46 -6.64
N TRP A 112 15.99 -8.63 -7.56
CA TRP A 112 17.21 -8.91 -8.30
C TRP A 112 18.39 -9.14 -7.35
N PHE A 113 18.55 -8.29 -6.34
CA PHE A 113 19.60 -8.44 -5.34
C PHE A 113 19.45 -9.74 -4.55
N ALA A 114 18.24 -10.06 -4.10
CA ALA A 114 17.97 -11.27 -3.33
C ALA A 114 18.30 -12.56 -4.12
N ILE A 115 17.95 -12.60 -5.41
CA ILE A 115 18.24 -13.75 -6.28
C ILE A 115 19.75 -13.88 -6.55
N ASN A 116 20.44 -12.78 -6.84
CA ASN A 116 21.84 -12.83 -7.28
C ASN A 116 22.86 -12.89 -6.14
N PHE A 117 22.55 -12.31 -4.97
CA PHE A 117 23.52 -12.16 -3.88
C PHE A 117 23.15 -12.88 -2.59
N ASN A 118 21.85 -13.15 -2.34
CA ASN A 118 21.41 -13.85 -1.13
C ASN A 118 21.12 -15.35 -1.37
N GLY A 119 21.32 -15.86 -2.59
CA GLY A 119 21.22 -17.28 -2.89
C GLY A 119 19.81 -17.86 -2.81
N ILE A 120 18.77 -17.03 -2.93
CA ILE A 120 17.39 -17.51 -3.05
C ILE A 120 17.23 -18.05 -4.49
N VAL A 121 17.37 -19.37 -4.63
CA VAL A 121 17.09 -20.13 -5.87
C VAL A 121 15.62 -20.57 -5.87
#